data_AF-C6M2L8-F1
#
_entry.id   AF-C6M2L8-F1
#
_cell.length_a   1.000
_cell.length_b   1.000
_cell.length_c   1.000
_cell.angle_alpha   90.00
_cell.angle_beta   90.00
_cell.angle_gamma   90.00
#
_symmetry.space_group_name_H-M   'P 1'
#
loop_
_entity.id
_entity.type
_entity.pdbx_description
1 polymer ?
#
loop_
_entity_poly.entity_id
_entity_poly.type
_entity_poly.pdbx_seq_one_letter_code
_entity_poly.pdbx_strand_id
1 'polypeptide(L)'
;MNTQLYIGIMSGTSMDGADAVLIRMQGNQWQGALAHAFTPYSDDLRQELLNLQNIGDNELHRSNILSQTLSRLYAQTVHTLLSEQNLPAEAVTAIGCHGQTVRHAPEHGYSIQLADLPLLAELTGIFTIGDFRSRDLASGGQGAPLVPAFHQALFQHPQETRVVLNIGGISNISVLPPQQAAFGFDTGPGNMLMDAWMQHNWQQSYDRDGQRAAQGTILPDLLDRLLDHPYFRRPHPKSTGRELFSLNWLQGRLKGGEKPEDVLRTLVRYTAQTIRDAVDTAAPDTRNLYVCGGGIRNPVLMQDLADLFSPAVGLNSTAALNLDPQWVEAAAFAWLAACWINRTPSSPNHATGAAKACILGAGHYA
;
A
#
# COMPACT_ATOMS: atom_id res chain seq x y z
N MET A 1 -17.54 22.68 -13.86
CA MET A 1 -17.87 21.25 -13.65
C MET A 1 -18.38 21.09 -12.24
N ASN A 2 -19.38 20.23 -12.01
CA ASN A 2 -19.90 20.00 -10.67
C ASN A 2 -18.89 19.22 -9.83
N THR A 3 -18.87 19.53 -8.54
CA THR A 3 -18.11 18.78 -7.53
C THR A 3 -18.70 17.38 -7.39
N GLN A 4 -17.83 16.37 -7.33
CA GLN A 4 -18.19 14.96 -7.20
C GLN A 4 -17.51 14.37 -5.97
N LEU A 5 -18.22 13.49 -5.27
CA LEU A 5 -17.70 12.74 -4.13
C LEU A 5 -17.45 11.30 -4.53
N TYR A 6 -16.32 10.76 -4.08
CA TYR A 6 -15.95 9.37 -4.32
C TYR A 6 -15.49 8.74 -3.02
N ILE A 7 -15.79 7.47 -2.83
CA ILE A 7 -15.25 6.70 -1.71
C ILE A 7 -14.24 5.71 -2.25
N GLY A 8 -13.09 5.59 -1.62
CA GLY A 8 -12.10 4.58 -1.93
C GLY A 8 -11.98 3.58 -0.81
N ILE A 9 -11.98 2.29 -1.14
CA ILE A 9 -11.86 1.20 -0.19
C ILE A 9 -10.56 0.45 -0.45
N MET A 10 -9.75 0.31 0.59
CA MET A 10 -8.49 -0.42 0.56
C MET A 10 -8.43 -1.42 1.72
N SER A 11 -7.98 -2.63 1.43
CA SER A 11 -7.48 -3.56 2.44
C SER A 11 -6.09 -4.05 2.04
N GLY A 12 -5.11 -3.72 2.87
CA GLY A 12 -3.70 -4.01 2.64
C GLY A 12 -3.33 -5.48 2.81
N THR A 13 -2.09 -5.80 2.49
CA THR A 13 -1.53 -7.15 2.72
C THR A 13 -1.32 -7.49 4.20
N SER A 14 -1.40 -6.48 5.08
CA SER A 14 -1.44 -6.63 6.53
C SER A 14 -2.69 -7.35 7.02
N MET A 15 -3.80 -7.29 6.26
CA MET A 15 -5.09 -7.89 6.60
C MET A 15 -5.57 -7.48 8.01
N ASP A 16 -5.31 -6.23 8.37
CA ASP A 16 -5.68 -5.61 9.64
C ASP A 16 -7.10 -5.03 9.61
N GLY A 17 -7.59 -4.64 8.44
CA GLY A 17 -8.95 -4.15 8.28
C GLY A 17 -9.24 -3.59 6.88
N ALA A 18 -10.32 -2.82 6.82
CA ALA A 18 -10.74 -2.05 5.66
C ALA A 18 -10.71 -0.57 5.97
N ASP A 19 -10.01 0.20 5.14
CA ASP A 19 -10.05 1.66 5.12
C ASP A 19 -11.04 2.13 4.06
N ALA A 20 -11.92 3.07 4.42
CA ALA A 20 -12.75 3.82 3.49
C ALA A 20 -12.41 5.31 3.58
N VAL A 21 -12.06 5.95 2.46
CA VAL A 21 -11.75 7.39 2.42
C VAL A 21 -12.69 8.09 1.45
N LEU A 22 -13.38 9.13 1.94
CA LEU A 22 -14.20 10.03 1.14
C LEU A 22 -13.30 11.12 0.55
N ILE A 23 -13.29 11.27 -0.77
CA ILE A 23 -12.57 12.33 -1.47
C ILE A 23 -13.53 13.24 -2.22
N ARG A 24 -13.03 14.43 -2.55
CA ARG A 24 -13.70 15.39 -3.42
C ARG A 24 -12.90 15.63 -4.69
N MET A 25 -13.60 15.59 -5.82
CA MET A 25 -13.05 15.88 -7.13
C MET A 25 -13.89 16.94 -7.86
N GLN A 26 -13.28 17.68 -8.76
CA GLN A 26 -13.97 18.52 -9.75
C GLN A 26 -13.49 18.11 -11.14
N GLY A 27 -14.24 17.22 -11.80
CA GLY A 27 -13.72 16.49 -12.96
C GLY A 27 -12.47 15.71 -12.59
N ASN A 28 -11.36 15.94 -13.28
CA ASN A 28 -10.06 15.31 -12.99
C ASN A 28 -9.24 16.03 -11.90
N GLN A 29 -9.72 17.15 -11.36
CA GLN A 29 -8.97 17.91 -10.36
C GLN A 29 -9.28 17.43 -8.94
N TRP A 30 -8.24 17.01 -8.23
CA TRP A 30 -8.31 16.69 -6.80
C TRP A 30 -8.60 17.94 -5.97
N GLN A 31 -9.56 17.85 -5.05
CA GLN A 31 -9.92 18.94 -4.15
C GLN A 31 -9.61 18.65 -2.68
N GLY A 32 -9.42 17.37 -2.31
CA GLY A 32 -9.08 16.98 -0.95
C GLY A 32 -9.69 15.64 -0.53
N ALA A 33 -9.06 15.01 0.45
CA ALA A 33 -9.69 13.95 1.25
C ALA A 33 -10.49 14.61 2.38
N LEU A 34 -11.71 14.14 2.60
CA LEU A 34 -12.66 14.79 3.50
C LEU A 34 -12.85 14.02 4.80
N ALA A 35 -12.87 12.69 4.72
CA ALA A 35 -13.17 11.82 5.85
C ALA A 35 -12.62 10.42 5.64
N HIS A 36 -12.49 9.69 6.73
CA HIS A 36 -12.01 8.32 6.77
C HIS A 36 -12.80 7.51 7.79
N ALA A 37 -13.03 6.24 7.48
CA ALA A 37 -13.52 5.25 8.41
C ALA A 37 -12.68 3.99 8.29
N PHE A 38 -12.53 3.27 9.39
CA PHE A 38 -11.79 2.01 9.46
C PHE A 38 -12.64 0.94 10.12
N THR A 39 -12.59 -0.29 9.59
CA THR A 39 -13.22 -1.46 10.21
C THR A 39 -12.20 -2.58 10.33
N PRO A 40 -11.84 -3.01 11.55
CA PRO A 40 -10.86 -4.08 11.73
C PRO A 40 -11.42 -5.43 11.26
N TYR A 41 -10.53 -6.30 10.79
CA TYR A 41 -10.88 -7.69 10.57
C TYR A 41 -10.84 -8.47 11.89
N SER A 42 -11.74 -9.46 12.01
CA SER A 42 -11.60 -10.47 13.06
C SER A 42 -10.40 -11.35 12.77
N ASP A 43 -9.83 -11.95 13.82
CA ASP A 43 -8.72 -12.90 13.68
C ASP A 43 -9.12 -14.10 12.80
N ASP A 44 -10.37 -14.57 12.91
CA ASP A 44 -10.91 -15.64 12.07
C ASP A 44 -10.92 -15.26 10.59
N LEU A 45 -11.45 -14.08 10.24
CA LEU A 45 -11.47 -13.61 8.85
C LEU A 45 -10.05 -13.47 8.31
N ARG A 46 -9.16 -12.86 9.10
CA ARG A 46 -7.74 -12.74 8.74
C ARG A 46 -7.11 -14.10 8.48
N GLN A 47 -7.36 -15.09 9.33
CA GLN A 47 -6.82 -16.45 9.17
C GLN A 47 -7.38 -17.15 7.92
N GLU A 48 -8.68 -17.01 7.65
CA GLU A 48 -9.31 -17.56 6.45
C GLU A 48 -8.72 -16.99 5.16
N LEU A 49 -8.47 -15.67 5.13
CA LEU A 49 -7.82 -14.98 4.01
C LEU A 49 -6.36 -15.42 3.82
N LEU A 50 -5.60 -15.57 4.92
CA LEU A 50 -4.23 -16.07 4.88
C LEU A 50 -4.19 -17.51 4.36
N ASN A 51 -5.11 -18.36 4.80
CA ASN A 51 -5.21 -19.75 4.37
C ASN A 51 -5.52 -19.89 2.87
N LEU A 52 -6.15 -18.87 2.26
CA LEU A 52 -6.48 -18.86 0.84
C LEU A 52 -5.31 -18.42 -0.06
N GLN A 53 -4.24 -17.85 0.51
CA GLN A 53 -3.03 -17.52 -0.27
C GLN A 53 -2.27 -18.80 -0.69
N ASN A 54 -2.33 -19.83 0.15
CA ASN A 54 -1.73 -21.13 -0.10
C ASN A 54 -2.68 -22.05 -0.87
N ILE A 55 -2.11 -23.05 -1.56
CA ILE A 55 -2.90 -24.12 -2.18
C ILE A 55 -3.67 -24.87 -1.08
N GLY A 56 -4.98 -25.05 -1.25
CA GLY A 56 -5.83 -25.74 -0.30
C GLY A 56 -7.11 -26.31 -0.88
N ASP A 57 -7.97 -26.81 0.00
CA ASP A 57 -9.22 -27.45 -0.39
C ASP A 57 -10.33 -26.43 -0.69
N ASN A 58 -11.14 -26.74 -1.70
CA ASN A 58 -12.38 -26.04 -2.08
C ASN A 58 -12.22 -24.50 -2.23
N GLU A 59 -11.10 -24.07 -2.81
CA GLU A 59 -10.72 -22.65 -2.90
C GLU A 59 -11.76 -21.79 -3.61
N LEU A 60 -12.42 -22.29 -4.66
CA LEU A 60 -13.43 -21.52 -5.41
C LEU A 60 -14.62 -21.15 -4.53
N HIS A 61 -15.17 -22.10 -3.79
CA HIS A 61 -16.27 -21.85 -2.87
C HIS A 61 -15.83 -20.90 -1.75
N ARG A 62 -14.69 -21.19 -1.11
CA ARG A 62 -14.15 -20.36 -0.02
C ARG A 62 -13.88 -18.92 -0.46
N SER A 63 -13.32 -18.73 -1.66
CA SER A 63 -13.09 -17.41 -2.26
C SER A 63 -14.38 -16.63 -2.42
N ASN A 64 -15.46 -17.27 -2.89
CA ASN A 64 -16.76 -16.62 -3.05
C ASN A 64 -17.40 -16.26 -1.71
N ILE A 65 -17.36 -17.15 -0.71
CA ILE A 65 -17.85 -16.85 0.64
C ILE A 65 -17.09 -15.67 1.23
N LEU A 66 -15.76 -15.69 1.16
CA LEU A 66 -14.91 -14.61 1.67
C LEU A 66 -15.16 -13.29 0.92
N SER A 67 -15.37 -13.33 -0.40
CA SER A 67 -15.71 -12.14 -1.19
C SER A 67 -17.01 -11.50 -0.72
N GLN A 68 -18.04 -12.29 -0.38
CA GLN A 68 -19.29 -11.78 0.18
C GLN A 68 -19.13 -11.24 1.60
N THR A 69 -18.39 -11.95 2.45
CA THR A 69 -18.08 -11.51 3.82
C THR A 69 -17.35 -10.16 3.80
N LEU A 70 -16.34 -10.03 2.94
CA LEU A 70 -15.60 -8.79 2.75
C LEU A 70 -16.51 -7.67 2.23
N SER A 71 -17.35 -7.91 1.21
CA SER A 71 -18.26 -6.89 0.69
C SER A 71 -19.28 -6.40 1.73
N ARG A 72 -19.77 -7.28 2.62
CA ARG A 72 -20.63 -6.85 3.73
C ARG A 72 -19.88 -5.97 4.73
N LEU A 73 -18.64 -6.33 5.05
CA LEU A 73 -17.78 -5.53 5.93
C LEU A 73 -17.45 -4.18 5.28
N TYR A 74 -17.08 -4.15 4.00
CA TYR A 74 -16.84 -2.93 3.24
C TYR A 74 -18.07 -2.03 3.19
N ALA A 75 -19.27 -2.59 2.97
CA ALA A 75 -20.51 -1.83 3.02
C ALA A 75 -20.73 -1.23 4.41
N GLN A 76 -20.46 -1.97 5.49
CA GLN A 76 -20.52 -1.43 6.85
C GLN A 76 -19.53 -0.27 7.05
N THR A 77 -18.30 -0.37 6.57
CA THR A 77 -17.30 0.72 6.64
C THR A 77 -17.78 1.97 5.89
N VAL A 78 -18.37 1.79 4.70
CA VAL A 78 -18.98 2.88 3.91
C VAL A 78 -20.14 3.52 4.66
N HIS A 79 -21.04 2.73 5.25
CA HIS A 79 -22.18 3.24 6.01
C HIS A 79 -21.75 4.03 7.24
N THR A 80 -20.72 3.56 7.97
CA THR A 80 -20.11 4.31 9.07
C THR A 80 -19.57 5.66 8.58
N LEU A 81 -18.78 5.65 7.50
CA LEU A 81 -18.23 6.88 6.90
C LEU A 81 -19.33 7.89 6.52
N LEU A 82 -20.38 7.42 5.83
CA LEU A 82 -21.50 8.26 5.41
C LEU A 82 -22.29 8.82 6.59
N SER A 83 -22.57 7.97 7.58
CA SER A 83 -23.29 8.38 8.80
C SER A 83 -22.53 9.46 9.57
N GLU A 84 -21.21 9.30 9.74
CA GLU A 84 -20.38 10.29 10.45
C GLU A 84 -20.32 11.64 9.70
N GLN A 85 -20.41 11.61 8.36
CA GLN A 85 -20.43 12.81 7.52
C GLN A 85 -21.84 13.35 7.27
N ASN A 86 -22.89 12.71 7.80
CA ASN A 86 -24.30 13.03 7.51
C ASN A 86 -24.59 13.11 5.99
N LEU A 87 -24.01 12.20 5.22
CA LEU A 87 -24.18 12.15 3.76
C LEU A 87 -25.11 11.01 3.36
N PRO A 88 -26.09 11.27 2.48
CA PRO A 88 -26.85 10.20 1.85
C PRO A 88 -26.00 9.51 0.77
N ALA A 89 -26.28 8.24 0.49
CA ALA A 89 -25.53 7.44 -0.48
C ALA A 89 -25.53 8.08 -1.89
N GLU A 90 -26.66 8.70 -2.27
CA GLU A 90 -26.86 9.35 -3.57
C GLU A 90 -25.96 10.58 -3.78
N ALA A 91 -25.36 11.12 -2.71
CA ALA A 91 -24.37 12.19 -2.83
C ALA A 91 -23.01 11.69 -3.33
N VAL A 92 -22.76 10.37 -3.25
CA VAL A 92 -21.52 9.74 -3.71
C VAL A 92 -21.67 9.28 -5.15
N THR A 93 -20.76 9.71 -6.01
CA THR A 93 -20.76 9.36 -7.43
C THR A 93 -20.36 7.91 -7.66
N ALA A 94 -19.31 7.44 -7.00
CA ALA A 94 -18.88 6.06 -7.07
C ALA A 94 -18.00 5.63 -5.89
N ILE A 95 -17.97 4.32 -5.64
CA ILE A 95 -16.96 3.65 -4.82
C ILE A 95 -15.86 3.10 -5.74
N GLY A 96 -14.60 3.29 -5.36
CA GLY A 96 -13.45 2.56 -5.89
C GLY A 96 -12.99 1.52 -4.89
N CYS A 97 -13.23 0.24 -5.14
CA CYS A 97 -12.89 -0.86 -4.25
C CYS A 97 -11.68 -1.64 -4.79
N HIS A 98 -10.56 -1.62 -4.05
CA HIS A 98 -9.44 -2.50 -4.36
C HIS A 98 -9.79 -3.98 -4.15
N GLY A 99 -10.54 -4.27 -3.09
CA GLY A 99 -10.73 -5.62 -2.55
C GLY A 99 -9.53 -6.11 -1.73
N GLN A 100 -9.54 -7.40 -1.38
CA GLN A 100 -8.43 -8.05 -0.66
C GLN A 100 -7.63 -8.93 -1.63
N THR A 101 -6.35 -8.63 -1.84
CA THR A 101 -5.52 -9.50 -2.68
C THR A 101 -5.23 -10.83 -1.97
N VAL A 102 -5.51 -11.94 -2.66
CA VAL A 102 -5.18 -13.31 -2.22
C VAL A 102 -4.23 -14.02 -3.17
N ARG A 103 -4.12 -13.55 -4.42
CA ARG A 103 -3.08 -13.99 -5.36
C ARG A 103 -2.67 -12.89 -6.32
N HIS A 104 -1.38 -12.81 -6.60
CA HIS A 104 -0.81 -11.90 -7.60
C HIS A 104 0.22 -12.69 -8.40
N ALA A 105 -0.09 -12.96 -9.67
CA ALA A 105 0.70 -13.82 -10.55
C ALA A 105 0.83 -13.18 -11.94
N PRO A 106 1.50 -12.02 -12.04
CA PRO A 106 1.66 -11.29 -13.31
C PRO A 106 2.38 -12.11 -14.38
N GLU A 107 3.26 -13.04 -14.00
CA GLU A 107 3.90 -14.02 -14.89
C GLU A 107 2.90 -14.94 -15.60
N HIS A 108 1.71 -15.09 -15.01
CA HIS A 108 0.58 -15.83 -15.56
C HIS A 108 -0.54 -14.89 -16.06
N GLY A 109 -0.33 -13.57 -16.02
CA GLY A 109 -1.25 -12.57 -16.53
C GLY A 109 -2.50 -12.33 -15.67
N TYR A 110 -2.49 -12.68 -14.37
CA TYR A 110 -3.65 -12.50 -13.51
C TYR A 110 -3.32 -12.02 -12.08
N SER A 111 -4.32 -11.44 -11.43
CA SER A 111 -4.32 -11.16 -10.01
C SER A 111 -5.75 -11.29 -9.47
N ILE A 112 -5.89 -11.78 -8.24
CA ILE A 112 -7.19 -12.04 -7.61
C ILE A 112 -7.33 -11.13 -6.39
N GLN A 113 -8.25 -10.17 -6.51
CA GLN A 113 -8.74 -9.34 -5.42
C GLN A 113 -10.15 -9.81 -5.05
N LEU A 114 -10.34 -10.26 -3.80
CA LEU A 114 -11.64 -10.67 -3.30
C LEU A 114 -12.49 -9.45 -2.94
N ALA A 115 -13.61 -9.32 -3.63
CA ALA A 115 -14.75 -8.49 -3.31
C ALA A 115 -15.91 -8.95 -4.21
N ASP A 116 -17.09 -9.19 -3.63
CA ASP A 116 -18.32 -9.31 -4.40
C ASP A 116 -18.82 -7.90 -4.74
N LEU A 117 -18.38 -7.35 -5.88
CA LEU A 117 -18.64 -5.97 -6.28
C LEU A 117 -20.13 -5.68 -6.54
N PRO A 118 -20.91 -6.56 -7.21
CA PRO A 118 -22.37 -6.41 -7.29
C PRO A 118 -23.02 -6.34 -5.91
N LEU A 119 -22.64 -7.24 -4.98
CA LEU A 119 -23.19 -7.21 -3.61
C LEU A 119 -22.81 -5.91 -2.88
N LEU A 120 -21.58 -5.42 -3.04
CA LEU A 120 -21.17 -4.15 -2.44
C LEU A 120 -21.99 -2.98 -2.98
N ALA A 121 -22.27 -2.94 -4.29
CA ALA A 121 -23.10 -1.91 -4.91
C ALA A 121 -24.54 -1.96 -4.35
N GLU A 122 -25.16 -3.14 -4.33
CA GLU A 122 -26.50 -3.37 -3.76
C GLU A 122 -26.57 -2.92 -2.29
N LEU A 123 -25.61 -3.35 -1.46
CA LEU A 123 -25.63 -3.06 -0.02
C LEU A 123 -25.38 -1.59 0.32
N THR A 124 -24.72 -0.84 -0.56
CA THR A 124 -24.40 0.57 -0.34
C THR A 124 -25.35 1.52 -1.06
N GLY A 125 -26.03 1.06 -2.12
CA GLY A 125 -26.79 1.91 -3.03
C GLY A 125 -25.89 2.79 -3.91
N ILE A 126 -24.59 2.49 -4.02
CA ILE A 126 -23.60 3.33 -4.72
C ILE A 126 -22.95 2.55 -5.87
N PHE A 127 -22.83 3.19 -7.03
CA PHE A 127 -22.10 2.65 -8.18
C PHE A 127 -20.67 2.26 -7.77
N THR A 128 -20.30 1.01 -7.99
CA THR A 128 -19.05 0.46 -7.47
C THR A 128 -18.13 0.05 -8.60
N ILE A 129 -16.88 0.50 -8.54
CA ILE A 129 -15.81 0.21 -9.49
C ILE A 129 -14.74 -0.59 -8.76
N GLY A 130 -14.34 -1.72 -9.31
CA GLY A 130 -13.25 -2.54 -8.76
C GLY A 130 -12.38 -3.12 -9.88
N ASP A 131 -11.67 -4.21 -9.59
CA ASP A 131 -10.83 -4.93 -10.56
C ASP A 131 -9.79 -4.03 -11.29
N PHE A 132 -9.16 -3.12 -10.55
CA PHE A 132 -8.24 -2.13 -11.13
C PHE A 132 -6.97 -2.75 -11.73
N ARG A 133 -6.59 -3.97 -11.32
CA ARG A 133 -5.32 -4.61 -11.74
C ARG A 133 -5.44 -5.33 -13.08
N SER A 134 -6.58 -5.98 -13.35
CA SER A 134 -6.75 -6.85 -14.51
C SER A 134 -6.55 -6.13 -15.84
N ARG A 135 -6.95 -4.86 -15.94
CA ARG A 135 -6.77 -4.09 -17.17
C ARG A 135 -5.31 -3.73 -17.46
N ASP A 136 -4.50 -3.49 -16.44
CA ASP A 136 -3.07 -3.24 -16.59
C ASP A 136 -2.35 -4.53 -17.03
N LEU A 137 -2.65 -5.65 -16.39
CA LEU A 137 -2.16 -7.00 -16.74
C LEU A 137 -2.51 -7.37 -18.20
N ALA A 138 -3.75 -7.14 -18.61
CA ALA A 138 -4.19 -7.38 -19.98
C ALA A 138 -3.47 -6.50 -21.03
N SER A 139 -2.82 -5.42 -20.58
CA SER A 139 -1.98 -4.55 -21.42
C SER A 139 -0.48 -4.89 -21.33
N GLY A 140 -0.13 -6.04 -20.73
CA GLY A 140 1.25 -6.50 -20.56
C GLY A 140 1.98 -5.90 -19.36
N GLY A 141 1.28 -5.19 -18.48
CA GLY A 141 1.85 -4.66 -17.24
C GLY A 141 1.88 -5.69 -16.12
N GLN A 142 2.45 -5.31 -14.98
CA GLN A 142 2.53 -6.12 -13.78
C GLN A 142 1.25 -6.06 -12.91
N GLY A 143 0.30 -5.16 -13.18
CA GLY A 143 -0.87 -4.94 -12.31
C GLY A 143 -0.57 -4.27 -10.97
N ALA A 144 0.69 -3.90 -10.73
CA ALA A 144 1.19 -3.26 -9.52
C ALA A 144 2.55 -2.58 -9.78
N PRO A 145 2.92 -1.54 -9.00
CA PRO A 145 2.05 -0.74 -8.13
C PRO A 145 1.16 0.20 -8.96
N LEU A 146 -0.09 0.46 -8.51
CA LEU A 146 -1.02 1.37 -9.20
C LEU A 146 -0.95 2.82 -8.69
N VAL A 147 -0.49 3.00 -7.45
CA VAL A 147 -0.40 4.31 -6.78
C VAL A 147 0.56 5.33 -7.42
N PRO A 148 1.60 4.98 -8.22
CA PRO A 148 2.47 6.01 -8.81
C PRO A 148 1.73 7.03 -9.70
N ALA A 149 0.68 6.61 -10.42
CA ALA A 149 -0.13 7.54 -11.22
C ALA A 149 -0.88 8.54 -10.32
N PHE A 150 -1.41 8.07 -9.19
CA PHE A 150 -2.05 8.91 -8.18
C PHE A 150 -1.05 9.86 -7.52
N HIS A 151 0.12 9.36 -7.10
CA HIS A 151 1.19 10.17 -6.55
C HIS A 151 1.65 11.26 -7.54
N GLN A 152 1.78 10.92 -8.82
CA GLN A 152 2.09 11.92 -9.84
C GLN A 152 0.98 12.98 -9.94
N ALA A 153 -0.28 12.56 -10.00
CA ALA A 153 -1.41 13.47 -10.14
C ALA A 153 -1.57 14.44 -8.96
N LEU A 154 -1.27 14.01 -7.73
CA LEU A 154 -1.45 14.83 -6.53
C LEU A 154 -0.17 15.53 -6.06
N PHE A 155 0.97 14.87 -6.16
CA PHE A 155 2.18 15.27 -5.44
C PHE A 155 3.30 15.76 -6.34
N GLN A 156 3.21 15.59 -7.67
CA GLN A 156 4.25 16.10 -8.57
C GLN A 156 4.39 17.63 -8.46
N HIS A 157 5.63 18.10 -8.45
CA HIS A 157 5.95 19.52 -8.41
C HIS A 157 6.58 19.97 -9.74
N PRO A 158 6.31 21.19 -10.22
CA PRO A 158 6.85 21.67 -11.50
C PRO A 158 8.36 21.87 -11.54
N GLN A 159 9.03 21.96 -10.37
CA GLN A 159 10.44 22.38 -10.27
C GLN A 159 11.32 21.49 -9.38
N GLU A 160 10.77 20.53 -8.64
CA GLU A 160 11.56 19.69 -7.74
C GLU A 160 11.21 18.22 -7.95
N THR A 161 12.21 17.35 -7.80
CA THR A 161 11.99 15.91 -7.68
C THR A 161 11.50 15.62 -6.28
N ARG A 162 10.32 15.00 -6.17
CA ARG A 162 9.80 14.49 -4.91
C ARG A 162 9.85 12.98 -4.91
N VAL A 163 10.05 12.40 -3.72
CA VAL A 163 9.90 10.96 -3.53
C VAL A 163 8.79 10.74 -2.53
N VAL A 164 7.83 9.88 -2.88
CA VAL A 164 6.77 9.42 -1.97
C VAL A 164 7.14 8.01 -1.54
N LEU A 165 7.30 7.80 -0.24
CA LEU A 165 7.67 6.54 0.38
C LEU A 165 6.48 5.96 1.13
N ASN A 166 5.99 4.81 0.71
CA ASN A 166 5.02 4.03 1.48
C ASN A 166 5.76 2.97 2.30
N ILE A 167 5.54 2.93 3.61
CA ILE A 167 6.09 1.92 4.51
C ILE A 167 4.94 1.01 4.99
N GLY A 168 4.59 0.03 4.16
CA GLY A 168 3.65 -1.05 4.48
C GLY A 168 4.38 -2.30 4.98
N GLY A 169 3.84 -3.49 4.66
CA GLY A 169 4.59 -4.75 4.85
C GLY A 169 5.88 -4.77 4.03
N ILE A 170 5.79 -4.32 2.77
CA ILE A 170 6.89 -3.96 1.88
C ILE A 170 6.97 -2.44 1.78
N SER A 171 8.19 -1.91 1.74
CA SER A 171 8.42 -0.49 1.47
C SER A 171 8.55 -0.28 -0.03
N ASN A 172 7.89 0.76 -0.55
CA ASN A 172 7.98 1.16 -1.95
C ASN A 172 8.10 2.67 -2.09
N ILE A 173 8.75 3.09 -3.17
CA ILE A 173 8.88 4.50 -3.51
C ILE A 173 8.24 4.83 -4.85
N SER A 174 7.69 6.04 -4.95
CA SER A 174 7.37 6.70 -6.20
C SER A 174 8.27 7.91 -6.35
N VAL A 175 9.11 7.93 -7.39
CA VAL A 175 9.94 9.07 -7.75
C VAL A 175 9.14 9.93 -8.74
N LEU A 176 9.01 11.21 -8.42
CA LEU A 176 8.22 12.19 -9.15
C LEU A 176 9.14 13.31 -9.65
N PRO A 177 9.85 13.12 -10.78
CA PRO A 177 10.67 14.18 -11.34
C PRO A 177 9.80 15.30 -11.92
N PRO A 178 10.29 16.54 -12.01
CA PRO A 178 9.54 17.63 -12.61
C PRO A 178 9.32 17.36 -14.10
N GLN A 179 8.07 17.47 -14.56
CA GLN A 179 7.67 17.37 -15.97
C GLN A 179 8.02 16.04 -16.67
N GLN A 180 8.38 15.01 -15.91
CA GLN A 180 8.63 13.66 -16.43
C GLN A 180 7.62 12.67 -15.83
N ALA A 181 7.51 11.50 -16.45
CA ALA A 181 6.66 10.44 -15.92
C ALA A 181 7.22 9.95 -14.58
N ALA A 182 6.32 9.71 -13.63
CA ALA A 182 6.66 9.04 -12.39
C ALA A 182 7.06 7.59 -12.65
N PHE A 183 7.98 7.10 -11.84
CA PHE A 183 8.33 5.69 -11.77
C PHE A 183 8.43 5.26 -10.31
N GLY A 184 8.42 3.96 -10.06
CA GLY A 184 8.46 3.42 -8.70
C GLY A 184 8.83 1.96 -8.67
N PHE A 185 9.20 1.49 -7.49
CA PHE A 185 9.61 0.11 -7.23
C PHE A 185 9.63 -0.16 -5.73
N ASP A 186 9.70 -1.44 -5.36
CA ASP A 186 9.83 -1.85 -3.96
C ASP A 186 11.30 -1.70 -3.52
N THR A 187 11.53 -1.03 -2.39
CA THR A 187 12.90 -0.87 -1.85
C THR A 187 13.33 -2.12 -1.10
N GLY A 188 12.38 -2.88 -0.56
CA GLY A 188 12.63 -4.05 0.28
C GLY A 188 11.56 -4.21 1.37
N PRO A 189 11.84 -4.98 2.43
CA PRO A 189 10.90 -5.15 3.53
C PRO A 189 10.64 -3.81 4.25
N GLY A 190 9.37 -3.55 4.53
CA GLY A 190 8.92 -2.49 5.43
C GLY A 190 8.73 -3.06 6.83
N ASN A 191 7.49 -3.21 7.25
CA ASN A 191 7.11 -3.75 8.56
C ASN A 191 7.11 -5.28 8.63
N MET A 192 7.00 -5.99 7.49
CA MET A 192 6.64 -7.41 7.51
C MET A 192 7.61 -8.33 8.28
N LEU A 193 8.92 -8.05 8.24
CA LEU A 193 9.91 -8.85 8.97
C LEU A 193 9.87 -8.52 10.47
N MET A 194 9.65 -7.24 10.80
CA MET A 194 9.47 -6.80 12.19
C MET A 194 8.20 -7.44 12.77
N ASP A 195 7.09 -7.42 12.04
CA ASP A 195 5.82 -8.03 12.44
C ASP A 195 5.95 -9.54 12.60
N ALA A 196 6.61 -10.22 11.66
CA ALA A 196 6.86 -11.66 11.75
C ALA A 196 7.75 -12.02 12.96
N TRP A 197 8.77 -11.20 13.24
CA TRP A 197 9.64 -11.37 14.39
C TRP A 197 8.91 -11.10 15.71
N MET A 198 8.01 -10.11 15.71
CA MET A 198 7.14 -9.79 16.83
C MET A 198 6.20 -10.94 17.17
N GLN A 199 5.55 -11.49 16.15
CA GLN A 199 4.69 -12.66 16.30
C GLN A 199 5.48 -13.86 16.82
N HIS A 200 6.67 -14.11 16.28
CA HIS A 200 7.50 -15.25 16.65
C HIS A 200 7.93 -15.24 18.14
N ASN A 201 8.40 -14.09 18.64
CA ASN A 201 8.99 -14.01 19.98
C ASN A 201 7.99 -13.63 21.07
N TRP A 202 6.98 -12.82 20.75
CA TRP A 202 6.07 -12.25 21.75
C TRP A 202 4.59 -12.48 21.45
N GLN A 203 4.23 -13.18 20.37
CA GLN A 203 2.83 -13.40 19.96
C GLN A 203 2.04 -12.08 19.82
N GLN A 204 2.73 -11.02 19.37
CA GLN A 204 2.16 -9.70 19.11
C GLN A 204 2.23 -9.40 17.61
N SER A 205 1.17 -8.81 17.06
CA SER A 205 1.05 -8.61 15.61
C SER A 205 2.07 -7.63 15.01
N TYR A 206 2.54 -6.66 15.79
CA TYR A 206 3.53 -5.65 15.38
C TYR A 206 4.17 -4.98 16.62
N ASP A 207 5.27 -4.27 16.42
CA ASP A 207 5.94 -3.49 17.48
C ASP A 207 5.29 -2.11 17.61
N ARG A 208 4.39 -1.97 18.59
CA ARG A 208 3.64 -0.73 18.81
C ARG A 208 4.60 0.40 19.17
N ASP A 209 4.58 1.46 18.36
CA ASP A 209 5.43 2.64 18.49
C ASP A 209 6.93 2.32 18.56
N GLY A 210 7.37 1.16 18.01
CA GLY A 210 8.77 0.74 18.06
C GLY A 210 9.30 0.47 19.49
N GLN A 211 8.42 0.26 20.48
CA GLN A 211 8.79 0.21 21.89
C GLN A 211 9.76 -0.92 22.23
N ARG A 212 9.64 -2.08 21.57
CA ARG A 212 10.58 -3.20 21.77
C ARG A 212 11.87 -2.98 21.00
N ALA A 213 11.78 -2.50 19.76
CA ALA A 213 12.97 -2.14 18.99
C ALA A 213 13.84 -1.12 19.74
N ALA A 214 13.23 -0.13 20.41
CA ALA A 214 13.93 0.87 21.19
C ALA A 214 14.73 0.30 22.38
N GLN A 215 14.43 -0.92 22.84
CA GLN A 215 15.15 -1.60 23.93
C GLN A 215 16.38 -2.37 23.44
N GLY A 216 16.48 -2.62 22.13
CA GLY A 216 17.58 -3.34 21.52
C GLY A 216 18.73 -2.44 21.06
N THR A 217 19.85 -3.06 20.72
CA THR A 217 20.99 -2.44 20.06
C THR A 217 21.12 -2.98 18.64
N ILE A 218 21.54 -2.13 17.70
CA ILE A 218 21.83 -2.56 16.32
C ILE A 218 22.99 -3.56 16.36
N LEU A 219 22.85 -4.69 15.68
CA LEU A 219 23.89 -5.70 15.49
C LEU A 219 24.55 -5.52 14.10
N PRO A 220 25.75 -4.92 13.99
CA PRO A 220 26.35 -4.58 12.70
C PRO A 220 26.56 -5.80 11.80
N ASP A 221 27.10 -6.90 12.34
CA ASP A 221 27.29 -8.15 11.62
C ASP A 221 25.98 -8.75 11.06
N LEU A 222 24.86 -8.57 11.76
CA LEU A 222 23.57 -9.01 11.25
C LEU A 222 23.08 -8.06 10.17
N LEU A 223 23.17 -6.75 10.39
CA LEU A 223 22.78 -5.73 9.41
C LEU A 223 23.48 -5.96 8.06
N ASP A 224 24.80 -6.15 8.06
CA ASP A 224 25.59 -6.41 6.85
C ASP A 224 25.11 -7.66 6.11
N ARG A 225 24.82 -8.74 6.85
CA ARG A 225 24.31 -10.00 6.27
C ARG A 225 22.91 -9.87 5.69
N LEU A 226 22.08 -8.99 6.24
CA LEU A 226 20.75 -8.70 5.70
C LEU A 226 20.85 -7.87 4.42
N LEU A 227 21.74 -6.87 4.39
CA LEU A 227 21.97 -5.98 3.25
C LEU A 227 22.65 -6.64 2.05
N ASP A 228 23.37 -7.76 2.24
CA ASP A 228 24.01 -8.51 1.14
C ASP A 228 23.01 -9.26 0.23
N HIS A 229 21.69 -9.13 0.46
CA HIS A 229 20.71 -9.83 -0.36
C HIS A 229 20.76 -9.37 -1.85
N PRO A 230 20.81 -10.30 -2.84
CA PRO A 230 20.95 -9.93 -4.26
C PRO A 230 19.83 -9.04 -4.82
N TYR A 231 18.67 -9.03 -4.17
CA TYR A 231 17.55 -8.16 -4.53
C TYR A 231 17.94 -6.67 -4.58
N PHE A 232 18.78 -6.22 -3.64
CA PHE A 232 19.13 -4.81 -3.52
C PHE A 232 19.99 -4.32 -4.69
N ARG A 233 20.73 -5.23 -5.34
CA ARG A 233 21.55 -4.93 -6.53
C ARG A 233 20.77 -4.96 -7.84
N ARG A 234 19.50 -5.37 -7.83
CA ARG A 234 18.67 -5.41 -9.05
C ARG A 234 18.28 -3.98 -9.49
N PRO A 235 18.33 -3.65 -10.78
CA PRO A 235 17.79 -2.39 -11.29
C PRO A 235 16.26 -2.38 -11.19
N HIS A 236 15.65 -1.18 -11.18
CA HIS A 236 14.21 -1.05 -11.37
C HIS A 236 13.85 -1.18 -12.88
N PRO A 237 12.63 -1.61 -13.24
CA PRO A 237 11.49 -1.96 -12.36
C PRO A 237 11.73 -3.25 -11.58
N LYS A 238 11.36 -3.25 -10.29
CA LYS A 238 11.43 -4.43 -9.41
C LYS A 238 10.34 -4.39 -8.34
N SER A 239 9.84 -5.58 -7.99
CA SER A 239 8.90 -5.80 -6.89
C SER A 239 9.32 -7.00 -6.06
N THR A 240 8.78 -7.14 -4.85
CA THR A 240 9.07 -8.25 -3.93
C THR A 240 7.95 -8.44 -2.90
N GLY A 241 7.99 -9.57 -2.20
CA GLY A 241 7.12 -9.88 -1.08
C GLY A 241 7.71 -10.95 -0.15
N ARG A 242 6.80 -11.76 0.42
CA ARG A 242 7.09 -12.83 1.39
C ARG A 242 7.96 -13.94 0.82
N GLU A 243 7.96 -14.09 -0.50
CA GLU A 243 8.77 -15.09 -1.22
C GLU A 243 10.27 -14.84 -1.10
N LEU A 244 10.71 -13.57 -0.95
CA LEU A 244 12.12 -13.24 -0.72
C LEU A 244 12.44 -12.95 0.76
N PHE A 245 11.52 -12.28 1.47
CA PHE A 245 11.74 -11.80 2.82
C PHE A 245 10.76 -12.44 3.80
N SER A 246 11.07 -13.65 4.26
CA SER A 246 10.26 -14.42 5.22
C SER A 246 10.94 -14.56 6.59
N LEU A 247 10.18 -15.00 7.60
CA LEU A 247 10.75 -15.37 8.90
C LEU A 247 11.81 -16.47 8.76
N ASN A 248 11.57 -17.48 7.91
CA ASN A 248 12.53 -18.55 7.65
C ASN A 248 13.83 -18.00 7.04
N TRP A 249 13.72 -17.05 6.10
CA TRP A 249 14.88 -16.36 5.55
C TRP A 249 15.65 -15.61 6.63
N LEU A 250 14.96 -14.85 7.50
CA LEU A 250 15.58 -14.13 8.61
C LEU A 250 16.29 -15.08 9.57
N GLN A 251 15.64 -16.17 9.99
CA GLN A 251 16.24 -17.16 10.89
C GLN A 251 17.51 -17.80 10.29
N GLY A 252 17.52 -18.05 8.97
CA GLY A 252 18.72 -18.50 8.26
C GLY A 252 19.86 -17.48 8.23
N ARG A 253 19.59 -16.22 8.60
CA ARG A 253 20.59 -15.15 8.77
C ARG A 253 21.00 -14.95 10.23
N LEU A 254 20.48 -15.68 11.21
CA LEU A 254 20.91 -15.58 12.60
C LEU A 254 22.05 -16.57 12.90
N LYS A 255 22.95 -16.24 13.84
CA LYS A 255 24.00 -17.16 14.32
C LYS A 255 23.55 -17.93 15.58
N GLY A 256 22.49 -17.47 16.24
CA GLY A 256 22.03 -17.98 17.53
C GLY A 256 22.64 -17.20 18.69
N GLY A 257 21.83 -16.94 19.71
CA GLY A 257 22.23 -16.20 20.90
C GLY A 257 22.04 -14.69 20.82
N GLU A 258 21.62 -14.15 19.67
CA GLU A 258 21.17 -12.76 19.57
C GLU A 258 19.93 -12.53 20.46
N LYS A 259 19.88 -11.40 21.15
CA LYS A 259 18.66 -11.04 21.91
C LYS A 259 17.54 -10.69 20.91
N PRO A 260 16.30 -11.12 21.16
CA PRO A 260 15.18 -10.79 20.29
C PRO A 260 14.99 -9.29 20.03
N GLU A 261 15.21 -8.46 21.05
CA GLU A 261 15.14 -6.99 20.94
C GLU A 261 16.25 -6.42 20.04
N ASP A 262 17.46 -6.98 20.10
CA ASP A 262 18.59 -6.55 19.25
C ASP A 262 18.36 -6.92 17.78
N VAL A 263 17.79 -8.10 17.51
CA VAL A 263 17.37 -8.49 16.15
C VAL A 263 16.30 -7.53 15.65
N LEU A 264 15.28 -7.23 16.46
CA LEU A 264 14.21 -6.31 16.09
C LEU A 264 14.73 -4.89 15.81
N ARG A 265 15.62 -4.37 16.67
CA ARG A 265 16.28 -3.07 16.46
C ARG A 265 17.08 -3.05 15.16
N THR A 266 17.74 -4.16 14.83
CA THR A 266 18.51 -4.33 13.59
C THR A 266 17.59 -4.37 12.36
N LEU A 267 16.41 -5.00 12.46
CA LEU A 267 15.41 -4.99 11.40
C LEU A 267 14.87 -3.58 11.12
N VAL A 268 14.63 -2.77 12.15
CA VAL A 268 14.25 -1.35 11.96
C VAL A 268 15.33 -0.61 11.15
N ARG A 269 16.60 -0.75 11.56
CA ARG A 269 17.73 -0.11 10.86
C ARG A 269 17.90 -0.61 9.44
N TYR A 270 17.69 -1.90 9.21
CA TYR A 270 17.74 -2.53 7.90
C TYR A 270 16.67 -1.97 6.95
N THR A 271 15.43 -1.82 7.41
CA THR A 271 14.38 -1.16 6.64
C THR A 271 14.79 0.27 6.27
N ALA A 272 15.27 1.06 7.24
CA ALA A 272 15.71 2.44 6.98
C ALA A 272 16.87 2.53 5.96
N GLN A 273 17.87 1.64 6.08
CA GLN A 273 19.03 1.61 5.19
C GLN A 273 18.65 1.24 3.76
N THR A 274 17.82 0.20 3.57
CA THR A 274 17.39 -0.21 2.22
C THR A 274 16.57 0.87 1.52
N ILE A 275 15.77 1.64 2.27
CA ILE A 275 15.08 2.83 1.76
C ILE A 275 16.08 3.90 1.35
N ARG A 276 17.06 4.22 2.21
CA ARG A 276 18.10 5.21 1.93
C ARG A 276 18.87 4.88 0.66
N ASP A 277 19.37 3.65 0.54
CA ASP A 277 20.16 3.20 -0.61
C ASP A 277 19.36 3.26 -1.93
N ALA A 278 18.07 2.90 -1.87
CA ALA A 278 17.17 2.97 -3.00
C ALA A 278 16.91 4.42 -3.46
N VAL A 279 16.71 5.34 -2.51
CA VAL A 279 16.49 6.77 -2.82
C VAL A 279 17.75 7.40 -3.39
N ASP A 280 18.93 7.14 -2.82
CA ASP A 280 20.20 7.66 -3.34
C ASP A 280 20.46 7.23 -4.78
N THR A 281 20.10 5.98 -5.12
CA THR A 281 20.28 5.44 -6.47
C THR A 281 19.25 6.01 -7.45
N ALA A 282 17.98 6.06 -7.06
CA ALA A 282 16.88 6.38 -7.98
C ALA A 282 16.56 7.88 -8.08
N ALA A 283 16.88 8.66 -7.05
CA ALA A 283 16.56 10.08 -6.98
C ALA A 283 17.68 10.88 -6.28
N PRO A 284 18.92 10.85 -6.80
CA PRO A 284 20.08 11.49 -6.15
C PRO A 284 19.92 13.00 -5.92
N ASP A 285 19.08 13.67 -6.73
CA ASP A 285 18.80 15.10 -6.62
C ASP A 285 17.61 15.44 -5.72
N THR A 286 16.94 14.42 -5.13
CA THR A 286 15.78 14.66 -4.28
C THR A 286 16.17 15.50 -3.06
N ARG A 287 15.27 16.42 -2.68
CA ARG A 287 15.41 17.23 -1.47
C ARG A 287 14.31 16.95 -0.46
N ASN A 288 13.24 16.29 -0.88
CA ASN A 288 12.07 16.04 -0.05
C ASN A 288 11.59 14.60 -0.24
N LEU A 289 11.50 13.87 0.88
CA LEU A 289 10.88 12.57 0.98
C LEU A 289 9.56 12.71 1.75
N TYR A 290 8.47 12.21 1.19
CA TYR A 290 7.14 12.25 1.81
C TYR A 290 6.68 10.85 2.17
N VAL A 291 6.54 10.57 3.46
CA VAL A 291 6.25 9.25 4.00
C VAL A 291 4.76 9.06 4.22
N CYS A 292 4.27 7.87 3.86
CA CYS A 292 2.93 7.37 4.14
C CYS A 292 2.96 5.89 4.55
N GLY A 293 1.79 5.31 4.84
CA GLY A 293 1.64 3.93 5.29
C GLY A 293 1.87 3.75 6.79
N GLY A 294 1.67 2.52 7.28
CA GLY A 294 1.69 2.22 8.71
C GLY A 294 3.04 2.50 9.40
N GLY A 295 4.15 2.35 8.68
CA GLY A 295 5.49 2.54 9.24
C GLY A 295 5.79 3.95 9.73
N ILE A 296 5.03 4.97 9.30
CA ILE A 296 5.17 6.34 9.82
C ILE A 296 4.84 6.43 11.32
N ARG A 297 4.08 5.47 11.86
CA ARG A 297 3.75 5.38 13.29
C ARG A 297 4.86 4.75 14.13
N ASN A 298 5.95 4.29 13.52
CA ASN A 298 7.11 3.76 14.24
C ASN A 298 8.15 4.88 14.44
N PRO A 299 8.20 5.56 15.61
CA PRO A 299 9.14 6.66 15.86
C PRO A 299 10.60 6.23 15.78
N VAL A 300 10.93 4.97 16.10
CA VAL A 300 12.32 4.47 15.99
C VAL A 300 12.74 4.39 14.53
N LEU A 301 11.86 3.88 13.64
CA LEU A 301 12.10 3.85 12.21
C LEU A 301 12.19 5.26 11.62
N MET A 302 11.28 6.14 12.01
CA MET A 302 11.28 7.53 11.53
C MET A 302 12.53 8.29 11.98
N GLN A 303 13.05 8.03 13.17
CA GLN A 303 14.33 8.59 13.63
C GLN A 303 15.50 8.03 12.82
N ASP A 304 15.57 6.72 12.59
CA ASP A 304 16.63 6.12 11.77
C ASP A 304 16.64 6.70 10.34
N LEU A 305 15.46 6.90 9.74
CA LEU A 305 15.32 7.56 8.44
C LEU A 305 15.79 9.02 8.50
N ALA A 306 15.36 9.78 9.50
CA ALA A 306 15.76 11.17 9.66
C ALA A 306 17.29 11.31 9.80
N ASP A 307 17.92 10.45 10.61
CA ASP A 307 19.36 10.43 10.81
C ASP A 307 20.11 10.04 9.52
N LEU A 308 19.59 9.06 8.78
CA LEU A 308 20.19 8.63 7.52
C LEU A 308 20.10 9.73 6.46
N PHE A 309 18.98 10.44 6.33
CA PHE A 309 18.76 11.42 5.26
C PHE A 309 19.27 12.83 5.57
N SER A 310 19.47 13.16 6.84
CA SER A 310 19.93 14.48 7.28
C SER A 310 21.41 14.74 6.91
N PRO A 311 21.79 15.99 6.57
CA PRO A 311 20.93 17.17 6.36
C PRO A 311 20.46 17.33 4.90
N ALA A 312 20.77 16.36 4.03
CA ALA A 312 20.65 16.52 2.58
C ALA A 312 19.22 16.45 2.04
N VAL A 313 18.35 15.67 2.70
CA VAL A 313 16.97 15.41 2.30
C VAL A 313 16.03 15.62 3.49
N GLY A 314 15.00 16.44 3.31
CA GLY A 314 13.95 16.66 4.29
C GLY A 314 12.97 15.48 4.33
N LEU A 315 12.80 14.88 5.51
CA LEU A 315 11.82 13.84 5.76
C LEU A 315 10.49 14.46 6.23
N ASN A 316 9.42 14.26 5.46
CA ASN A 316 8.11 14.84 5.69
C ASN A 316 7.04 13.75 5.70
N SER A 317 5.91 14.00 6.36
CA SER A 317 4.69 13.21 6.15
C SER A 317 3.97 13.69 4.89
N THR A 318 3.21 12.83 4.21
CA THR A 318 2.28 13.28 3.14
C THR A 318 1.22 14.26 3.66
N ALA A 319 1.02 14.38 4.97
CA ALA A 319 0.19 15.43 5.56
C ALA A 319 0.66 16.83 5.17
N ALA A 320 1.96 17.04 4.93
CA ALA A 320 2.51 18.30 4.41
C ALA A 320 2.05 18.60 2.97
N LEU A 321 1.50 17.59 2.27
CA LEU A 321 0.88 17.69 0.94
C LEU A 321 -0.65 17.61 1.03
N ASN A 322 -1.24 17.87 2.21
CA ASN A 322 -2.68 17.86 2.47
C ASN A 322 -3.34 16.48 2.27
N LEU A 323 -2.61 15.38 2.48
CA LEU A 323 -3.19 14.04 2.53
C LEU A 323 -2.62 13.25 3.70
N ASP A 324 -3.49 12.85 4.63
CA ASP A 324 -3.09 12.04 5.79
C ASP A 324 -2.33 10.78 5.33
N PRO A 325 -1.16 10.47 5.93
CA PRO A 325 -0.33 9.34 5.53
C PRO A 325 -1.01 7.98 5.64
N GLN A 326 -2.07 7.86 6.46
CA GLN A 326 -2.85 6.63 6.60
C GLN A 326 -3.92 6.50 5.52
N TRP A 327 -4.28 7.61 4.85
CA TRP A 327 -5.38 7.64 3.89
C TRP A 327 -4.92 7.48 2.44
N VAL A 328 -3.62 7.58 2.17
CA VAL A 328 -3.05 7.65 0.83
C VAL A 328 -3.52 6.51 -0.08
N GLU A 329 -3.47 5.26 0.38
CA GLU A 329 -3.84 4.12 -0.47
C GLU A 329 -5.35 4.07 -0.75
N ALA A 330 -6.20 4.22 0.28
CA ALA A 330 -7.65 4.27 0.08
C ALA A 330 -8.07 5.47 -0.79
N ALA A 331 -7.48 6.64 -0.58
CA ALA A 331 -7.67 7.82 -1.42
C ALA A 331 -7.29 7.57 -2.88
N ALA A 332 -6.23 6.79 -3.14
CA ALA A 332 -5.83 6.42 -4.49
C ALA A 332 -6.93 5.62 -5.20
N PHE A 333 -7.61 4.71 -4.52
CA PHE A 333 -8.71 3.94 -5.12
C PHE A 333 -9.96 4.79 -5.37
N ALA A 334 -10.24 5.77 -4.50
CA ALA A 334 -11.28 6.76 -4.77
C ALA A 334 -10.95 7.59 -6.02
N TRP A 335 -9.68 7.99 -6.18
CA TRP A 335 -9.21 8.72 -7.37
C TRP A 335 -9.24 7.85 -8.64
N LEU A 336 -8.93 6.56 -8.54
CA LEU A 336 -9.06 5.62 -9.67
C LEU A 336 -10.53 5.49 -10.13
N ALA A 337 -11.49 5.45 -9.20
CA ALA A 337 -12.92 5.50 -9.53
C ALA A 337 -13.29 6.80 -10.26
N ALA A 338 -12.79 7.95 -9.79
CA ALA A 338 -12.99 9.23 -10.47
C ALA A 338 -12.40 9.24 -11.89
N CYS A 339 -11.20 8.67 -12.07
CA CYS A 339 -10.60 8.52 -13.39
C CYS A 339 -11.45 7.65 -14.32
N TRP A 340 -12.00 6.55 -13.81
CA TRP A 340 -12.87 5.67 -14.59
C TRP A 340 -14.15 6.38 -15.02
N ILE A 341 -14.84 7.08 -14.10
CA ILE A 341 -16.04 7.87 -14.41
C ILE A 341 -15.75 8.95 -15.45
N ASN A 342 -14.62 9.64 -15.33
CA ASN A 342 -14.21 10.71 -16.24
C ASN A 342 -13.52 10.19 -17.52
N ARG A 343 -13.37 8.87 -17.68
CA ARG A 343 -12.67 8.20 -18.80
C ARG A 343 -11.23 8.68 -19.00
N THR A 344 -10.55 8.96 -17.89
CA THR A 344 -9.16 9.38 -17.85
C THR A 344 -8.26 8.16 -17.63
N PRO A 345 -7.26 7.90 -18.51
CA PRO A 345 -6.29 6.85 -18.26
C PRO A 345 -5.54 7.08 -16.95
N SER A 346 -5.41 6.02 -16.13
CA SER A 346 -4.86 6.08 -14.78
C SER A 346 -3.82 5.00 -14.50
N SER A 347 -3.50 4.15 -15.48
CA SER A 347 -2.43 3.15 -15.33
C SER A 347 -1.04 3.80 -15.31
N PRO A 348 -0.17 3.48 -14.34
CA PRO A 348 1.21 3.96 -14.33
C PRO A 348 2.09 3.06 -15.21
N ASN A 349 1.93 3.13 -16.53
CA ASN A 349 2.60 2.26 -17.50
C ASN A 349 4.14 2.28 -17.39
N HIS A 350 4.74 3.41 -16.98
CA HIS A 350 6.18 3.51 -16.71
C HIS A 350 6.63 2.78 -15.44
N ALA A 351 5.71 2.49 -14.51
CA ALA A 351 5.95 1.69 -13.32
C ALA A 351 5.59 0.22 -13.53
N THR A 352 4.48 -0.07 -14.21
CA THR A 352 3.97 -1.44 -14.38
C THR A 352 4.54 -2.16 -15.59
N GLY A 353 5.11 -1.44 -16.56
CA GLY A 353 5.55 -2.02 -17.84
C GLY A 353 4.42 -2.25 -18.85
N ALA A 354 3.20 -1.78 -18.58
CA ALA A 354 2.10 -1.87 -19.54
C ALA A 354 2.43 -1.14 -20.85
N ALA A 355 2.01 -1.71 -21.99
CA ALA A 355 2.33 -1.17 -23.31
C ALA A 355 1.73 0.22 -23.59
N LYS A 356 0.67 0.61 -22.88
CA LYS A 356 -0.01 1.90 -23.05
C LYS A 356 -0.75 2.32 -21.79
N ALA A 357 -1.10 3.60 -21.73
CA ALA A 357 -2.00 4.12 -20.71
C ALA A 357 -3.42 3.54 -20.89
N CYS A 358 -4.02 3.09 -19.80
CA CYS A 358 -5.32 2.44 -19.73
C CYS A 358 -6.20 3.09 -18.67
N ILE A 359 -7.51 3.08 -18.91
CA ILE A 359 -8.52 3.30 -17.87
C ILE A 359 -8.65 2.00 -17.10
N LEU A 360 -8.44 2.02 -15.78
CA LEU A 360 -8.41 0.83 -14.93
C LEU A 360 -9.75 0.58 -14.25
N GLY A 361 -10.17 -0.69 -14.20
CA GLY A 361 -11.31 -1.16 -13.43
C GLY A 361 -12.56 -1.52 -14.25
N ALA A 362 -13.52 -2.14 -13.56
CA ALA A 362 -14.83 -2.54 -14.05
C ALA A 362 -15.93 -2.04 -13.10
N GLY A 363 -17.04 -1.57 -13.67
CA GLY A 363 -18.13 -0.93 -12.93
C GLY A 363 -19.37 -1.81 -12.75
N HIS A 364 -20.04 -1.66 -11.61
CA HIS A 364 -21.23 -2.37 -11.18
C HIS A 364 -22.27 -1.37 -10.67
N TYR A 365 -23.46 -1.40 -11.27
CA TYR A 365 -24.61 -0.62 -10.78
C TYR A 365 -25.19 -1.24 -9.52
N ALA A 366 -25.66 -0.37 -8.62
CA ALA A 366 -26.40 -0.73 -7.43
C ALA A 366 -27.81 -1.22 -7.77
#